data_AF-A0A6J2E2X9-F1
#
_entry.id   AF-A0A6J2E2X9-F1
#
_cell.length_a   1.000
_cell.length_b   1.000
_cell.length_c   1.000
_cell.angle_alpha   90.00
_cell.angle_beta   90.00
_cell.angle_gamma   90.00
#
_symmetry.space_group_name_H-M   'P 1'
#
loop_
_entity.id
_entity.type
_entity.pdbx_description
1 polymer ?
#
loop_
_entity_poly.entity_id
_entity_poly.type
_entity_poly.pdbx_seq_one_letter_code
_entity_poly.pdbx_strand_id
1 'polypeptide(L)'
;MGVWSRVPTVASRFATRSLARSNARSLLPGKAYAAQFPAGCLAAENVLTPSGNALDHATLAEDRSQDRCSRGAAVSSMRDYDEVTSFLGEWGPFQRLIFFLLSASIIPNGFNGMSVVFLAATPEHRCRVPDTANLSRAWRNHSVPLRLQDGREVPHSCRRYRLAAIANFSALGLEPGRDVDLEQLEQEGCVDGWEFSQDIYLSTIVTEWSLVCEDDWKTPLTSSLFFVGVLLGSFVSGQLSDRFGRKSILFATMAVQTGFSFLQIFSINWEMFTVLFVIVGMGQISNYVVAFILGTEILGKSVRILFSTLGVCTFFAVGYMLLPLFAYFIRDWRMLLLALTVPGVLCIPLWWFIPESPRWLISQRRFRDAESIIQKAAKMNNIAAPTVIFDPMELQELKLPSQQKVFILDLFRTRNIATITIMSLLLWMLTSVGYFALSLNAPNLHGDAYLNCFLSALIEVPAYIVAWLLLRTLPRRYIIAGVLFLGGGVLLLIQLVPADYNFLSIGLVMLGKFGITSAFSMLYVFTAELYPTLVRNMAVGVTSMASRVGSIIAPYFVYLGAYDRVLPYIVMGSLTVFIGIITLFFPESFGMTLPETLEQMQKVKGFGFRKKPRDSVEKEENPKVLITSF
;
A
#
# COMPACT_ATOMS: atom_id res chain seq x y z
N MET A 1 -59.03 -10.97 19.41
CA MET A 1 -58.43 -10.14 20.47
C MET A 1 -57.29 -9.36 19.80
N GLY A 2 -57.50 -8.24 19.09
CA GLY A 2 -57.96 -6.92 19.56
C GLY A 2 -56.75 -6.15 20.11
N VAL A 3 -56.31 -4.96 19.66
CA VAL A 3 -56.80 -3.93 18.73
C VAL A 3 -55.60 -3.08 18.24
N TRP A 4 -55.68 -2.57 17.01
CA TRP A 4 -54.79 -1.62 16.32
C TRP A 4 -54.78 -0.18 16.86
N SER A 5 -53.64 0.54 16.70
CA SER A 5 -53.52 1.95 16.19
C SER A 5 -52.08 2.46 16.42
N ARG A 6 -51.36 3.26 15.61
CA ARG A 6 -51.51 3.92 14.29
C ARG A 6 -50.09 4.31 13.78
N VAL A 7 -49.91 4.17 12.47
CA VAL A 7 -48.95 4.70 11.43
C VAL A 7 -48.64 6.23 11.57
N PRO A 8 -47.60 6.90 10.93
CA PRO A 8 -46.87 6.60 9.67
C PRO A 8 -45.34 6.83 9.55
N THR A 9 -44.84 6.22 8.46
CA THR A 9 -43.73 6.56 7.55
C THR A 9 -43.43 8.06 7.32
N VAL A 10 -42.14 8.44 7.37
CA VAL A 10 -41.61 9.68 6.76
C VAL A 10 -40.31 9.35 6.02
N ALA A 11 -40.46 8.91 4.77
CA ALA A 11 -39.43 8.95 3.74
C ALA A 11 -39.73 10.14 2.82
N SER A 12 -39.33 11.36 3.22
CA SER A 12 -39.36 12.56 2.36
C SER A 12 -38.84 13.80 3.10
N ARG A 13 -37.58 13.82 3.54
CA ARG A 13 -36.94 15.06 4.06
C ARG A 13 -35.44 15.05 3.79
N PHE A 14 -35.02 15.28 2.55
CA PHE A 14 -33.74 15.96 2.25
C PHE A 14 -33.66 16.53 0.82
N ALA A 15 -34.80 16.65 0.13
CA ALA A 15 -34.90 17.24 -1.21
C ALA A 15 -36.01 18.28 -1.27
N THR A 16 -35.82 19.43 -0.60
CA THR A 16 -36.53 20.71 -0.85
C THR A 16 -36.04 21.73 0.17
N ARG A 17 -34.88 22.34 -0.08
CA ARG A 17 -34.44 23.57 0.60
C ARG A 17 -33.39 24.30 -0.24
N SER A 18 -33.76 24.66 -1.47
CA SER A 18 -33.05 25.66 -2.28
C SER A 18 -33.90 26.01 -3.50
N LEU A 19 -35.01 26.72 -3.27
CA LEU A 19 -35.75 27.46 -4.30
C LEU A 19 -36.81 28.31 -3.58
N ALA A 20 -36.91 29.58 -3.98
CA ALA A 20 -37.84 30.63 -3.52
C ALA A 20 -37.39 31.54 -2.36
N ARG A 21 -36.58 32.55 -2.72
CA ARG A 21 -36.63 33.98 -2.33
C ARG A 21 -35.62 34.68 -3.24
N SER A 22 -35.87 35.74 -3.98
CA SER A 22 -37.01 36.62 -4.19
C SER A 22 -36.60 37.53 -5.36
N ASN A 23 -37.40 37.58 -6.42
CA ASN A 23 -37.26 38.58 -7.49
C ASN A 23 -37.81 39.93 -6.99
N ALA A 24 -36.97 40.97 -7.01
CA ALA A 24 -37.43 42.36 -7.12
C ALA A 24 -36.35 43.18 -7.86
N ARG A 25 -36.72 43.68 -9.05
CA ARG A 25 -35.95 44.57 -9.93
C ARG A 25 -35.87 45.98 -9.34
N SER A 26 -34.77 46.69 -9.58
CA SER A 26 -34.78 47.93 -10.39
C SER A 26 -33.41 48.63 -10.49
N LEU A 27 -33.03 48.94 -11.74
CA LEU A 27 -32.30 50.13 -12.24
C LEU A 27 -30.74 50.18 -12.21
N LEU A 28 -30.23 50.22 -13.46
CA LEU A 28 -28.91 50.51 -14.07
C LEU A 28 -28.13 51.71 -13.47
N PRO A 29 -26.84 52.00 -13.85
CA PRO A 29 -26.12 51.58 -15.07
C PRO A 29 -24.66 51.10 -14.88
N GLY A 30 -24.06 50.66 -15.98
CA GLY A 30 -22.86 49.85 -16.05
C GLY A 30 -21.54 50.50 -15.59
N LYS A 31 -20.59 49.63 -15.27
CA LYS A 31 -19.17 49.91 -15.22
C LYS A 31 -18.39 48.74 -15.82
N ALA A 32 -17.55 49.09 -16.78
CA ALA A 32 -16.62 48.23 -17.47
C ALA A 32 -15.65 47.55 -16.48
N TYR A 33 -15.34 46.28 -16.75
CA TYR A 33 -14.23 45.58 -16.11
C TYR A 33 -12.92 46.17 -16.64
N ALA A 34 -12.32 47.08 -15.86
CA ALA A 34 -10.92 47.46 -16.02
C ALA A 34 -10.06 46.52 -15.18
N ALA A 35 -9.17 45.79 -15.85
CA ALA A 35 -8.14 44.99 -15.21
C ALA A 35 -7.25 45.88 -14.33
N GLN A 36 -7.16 45.55 -13.05
CA GLN A 36 -6.19 46.15 -12.13
C GLN A 36 -4.78 45.63 -12.48
N PHE A 37 -3.99 46.50 -13.11
CA PHE A 37 -2.55 46.37 -13.19
C PHE A 37 -1.92 46.68 -11.81
N PRO A 38 -0.85 45.99 -11.41
CA PRO A 38 -0.04 46.42 -10.27
C PRO A 38 0.60 47.78 -10.56
N ALA A 39 0.52 48.68 -9.58
CA ALA A 39 1.07 50.02 -9.64
C ALA A 39 2.59 50.00 -9.84
N GLY A 40 3.07 50.61 -10.92
CA GLY A 40 4.50 50.75 -11.17
C GLY A 40 4.87 51.21 -12.57
N CYS A 41 4.08 52.08 -13.21
CA CYS A 41 4.44 52.78 -14.45
C CYS A 41 3.48 53.97 -14.64
N LEU A 42 3.80 55.11 -14.06
CA LEU A 42 3.20 56.39 -14.46
C LEU A 42 4.34 57.30 -14.93
N ALA A 43 4.20 57.73 -16.17
CA ALA A 43 5.14 58.51 -16.95
C ALA A 43 5.34 59.94 -16.41
N ALA A 44 6.54 60.47 -16.61
CA ALA A 44 6.79 61.91 -16.60
C ALA A 44 7.13 62.35 -18.03
N GLU A 45 6.27 63.19 -18.62
CA GLU A 45 6.50 63.90 -19.87
C GLU A 45 7.27 65.21 -19.65
N ASN A 46 8.29 65.41 -20.48
CA ASN A 46 8.76 66.65 -21.13
C ASN A 46 9.09 67.92 -20.34
N VAL A 47 10.39 68.25 -20.26
CA VAL A 47 10.91 69.63 -20.47
C VAL A 47 12.19 69.58 -21.32
N LEU A 48 12.29 70.51 -22.27
CA LEU A 48 13.24 70.61 -23.40
C LEU A 48 14.63 71.24 -23.07
N THR A 49 15.68 70.70 -23.71
CA THR A 49 16.97 71.31 -24.16
C THR A 49 18.16 71.53 -23.18
N PRO A 50 19.43 71.67 -23.66
CA PRO A 50 20.23 70.59 -24.25
C PRO A 50 21.70 70.57 -23.74
N SER A 51 22.29 69.40 -23.50
CA SER A 51 23.77 69.26 -23.49
C SER A 51 24.25 67.81 -23.49
N GLY A 52 25.04 67.47 -24.52
CA GLY A 52 26.24 66.65 -24.45
C GLY A 52 26.17 65.20 -23.97
N ASN A 53 26.30 64.28 -24.94
CA ASN A 53 26.95 62.95 -24.81
C ASN A 53 26.45 61.98 -23.73
N ALA A 54 25.30 61.35 -23.97
CA ALA A 54 24.94 60.06 -23.37
C ALA A 54 23.81 59.37 -24.16
N LEU A 55 24.04 58.96 -25.42
CA LEU A 55 22.96 58.49 -26.31
C LEU A 55 23.01 57.01 -26.74
N ASP A 56 23.98 56.21 -26.30
CA ASP A 56 24.04 54.78 -26.68
C ASP A 56 23.66 53.80 -25.56
N HIS A 57 23.48 54.25 -24.31
CA HIS A 57 23.16 53.35 -23.19
C HIS A 57 21.69 53.39 -22.72
N ALA A 58 20.93 54.44 -23.06
CA ALA A 58 19.53 54.58 -22.63
C ALA A 58 18.56 53.78 -23.52
N THR A 59 18.78 53.80 -24.85
CA THR A 59 17.98 53.05 -25.83
C THR A 59 18.12 51.53 -25.70
N LEU A 60 19.31 51.03 -25.33
CA LEU A 60 19.53 49.60 -25.03
C LEU A 60 18.94 49.13 -23.69
N ALA A 61 18.66 50.05 -22.76
CA ALA A 61 18.08 49.74 -21.46
C ALA A 61 16.54 49.71 -21.51
N GLU A 62 15.93 50.57 -22.32
CA GLU A 62 14.48 50.55 -22.62
C GLU A 62 14.09 49.33 -23.46
N ASP A 63 14.89 48.97 -24.47
CA ASP A 63 14.61 47.76 -25.27
C ASP A 63 14.73 46.48 -24.42
N ARG A 64 15.68 46.46 -23.45
CA ARG A 64 15.82 45.35 -22.48
C ARG A 64 14.78 45.33 -21.36
N SER A 65 14.06 46.41 -21.10
CA SER A 65 12.98 46.47 -20.11
C SER A 65 11.63 46.15 -20.74
N GLN A 66 11.40 46.60 -21.98
CA GLN A 66 10.25 46.24 -22.80
C GLN A 66 10.30 44.74 -23.19
N ASP A 67 11.46 44.21 -23.55
CA ASP A 67 11.65 42.79 -23.84
C ASP A 67 11.58 41.91 -22.57
N ARG A 68 11.87 42.47 -21.38
CA ARG A 68 11.66 41.80 -20.07
C ARG A 68 10.21 41.80 -19.62
N CYS A 69 9.46 42.86 -19.86
CA CYS A 69 8.01 42.90 -19.62
C CYS A 69 7.25 42.04 -20.65
N SER A 70 7.73 41.97 -21.89
CA SER A 70 7.18 41.07 -22.93
C SER A 70 7.44 39.60 -22.59
N ARG A 71 8.65 39.27 -22.12
CA ARG A 71 8.97 37.94 -21.59
C ARG A 71 8.29 37.65 -20.25
N GLY A 72 8.05 38.65 -19.41
CA GLY A 72 7.35 38.50 -18.13
C GLY A 72 5.83 38.32 -18.28
N ALA A 73 5.22 38.92 -19.31
CA ALA A 73 3.81 38.76 -19.63
C ALA A 73 3.52 37.49 -20.44
N ALA A 74 4.47 37.02 -21.26
CA ALA A 74 4.37 35.75 -21.99
C ALA A 74 4.48 34.50 -21.10
N VAL A 75 4.99 34.63 -19.88
CA VAL A 75 5.10 33.53 -18.90
C VAL A 75 3.75 33.18 -18.23
N SER A 76 2.64 33.81 -18.63
CA SER A 76 1.39 33.80 -17.84
C SER A 76 0.26 32.85 -18.25
N SER A 77 0.41 31.89 -19.18
CA SER A 77 -0.56 30.78 -19.23
C SER A 77 -0.04 29.53 -19.96
N MET A 78 0.80 28.73 -19.30
CA MET A 78 0.80 27.31 -19.64
C MET A 78 -0.48 26.73 -19.04
N ARG A 79 -1.47 26.40 -19.88
CA ARG A 79 -2.70 25.76 -19.38
C ARG A 79 -2.31 24.44 -18.71
N ASP A 80 -2.69 24.27 -17.45
CA ASP A 80 -2.49 23.01 -16.74
C ASP A 80 -3.18 21.89 -17.55
N TYR A 81 -2.58 20.69 -17.63
CA TYR A 81 -3.17 19.58 -18.38
C TYR A 81 -4.63 19.32 -17.94
N ASP A 82 -4.90 19.53 -16.66
CA ASP A 82 -6.24 19.39 -16.09
C ASP A 82 -7.22 20.51 -16.52
N GLU A 83 -6.73 21.69 -16.89
CA GLU A 83 -7.53 22.75 -17.51
C GLU A 83 -7.84 22.41 -18.97
N VAL A 84 -6.83 21.94 -19.72
CA VAL A 84 -6.97 21.53 -21.12
C VAL A 84 -7.95 20.37 -21.28
N THR A 85 -7.99 19.45 -20.31
CA THR A 85 -8.86 18.26 -20.35
C THR A 85 -10.17 18.42 -19.59
N SER A 86 -10.42 19.57 -18.96
CA SER A 86 -11.63 19.85 -18.17
C SER A 86 -12.94 19.63 -18.95
N PHE A 87 -12.93 19.86 -20.27
CA PHE A 87 -14.09 19.65 -21.15
C PHE A 87 -14.56 18.20 -21.23
N LEU A 88 -13.71 17.21 -20.91
CA LEU A 88 -14.08 15.78 -20.92
C LEU A 88 -15.05 15.39 -19.80
N GLY A 89 -15.27 16.29 -18.84
CA GLY A 89 -16.03 16.02 -17.62
C GLY A 89 -15.28 15.10 -16.66
N GLU A 90 -15.79 15.00 -15.43
CA GLU A 90 -15.14 14.19 -14.40
C GLU A 90 -15.58 12.72 -14.44
N TRP A 91 -16.88 12.42 -14.64
CA TRP A 91 -17.43 11.05 -14.45
C TRP A 91 -18.20 10.50 -15.67
N GLY A 92 -17.59 10.58 -16.85
CA GLY A 92 -18.12 10.02 -18.10
C GLY A 92 -17.94 8.50 -18.24
N PRO A 93 -18.56 7.88 -19.26
CA PRO A 93 -18.43 6.44 -19.54
C PRO A 93 -16.99 6.01 -19.81
N PHE A 94 -16.16 6.84 -20.43
CA PHE A 94 -14.73 6.54 -20.61
C PHE A 94 -14.01 6.44 -19.26
N GLN A 95 -14.20 7.43 -18.37
CA GLN A 95 -13.57 7.45 -17.05
C GLN A 95 -14.01 6.26 -16.21
N ARG A 96 -15.30 5.90 -16.23
CA ARG A 96 -15.83 4.72 -15.52
C ARG A 96 -15.21 3.43 -16.05
N LEU A 97 -15.13 3.27 -17.38
CA LEU A 97 -14.53 2.10 -17.99
C LEU A 97 -13.07 1.94 -17.54
N ILE A 98 -12.25 2.99 -17.67
CA ILE A 98 -10.84 2.93 -17.27
C ILE A 98 -10.68 2.70 -15.76
N PHE A 99 -11.51 3.35 -14.94
CA PHE A 99 -11.53 3.14 -13.49
C PHE A 99 -11.71 1.66 -13.13
N PHE A 100 -12.75 1.02 -13.67
CA PHE A 100 -13.05 -0.38 -13.34
C PHE A 100 -12.03 -1.35 -13.96
N LEU A 101 -11.55 -1.11 -15.19
CA LEU A 101 -10.58 -1.99 -15.83
C LEU A 101 -9.21 -1.95 -15.14
N LEU A 102 -8.71 -0.77 -14.78
CA LEU A 102 -7.44 -0.64 -14.03
C LEU A 102 -7.59 -1.16 -12.60
N SER A 103 -8.75 -0.98 -11.96
CA SER A 103 -8.97 -1.57 -10.64
C SER A 103 -9.08 -3.10 -10.71
N ALA A 104 -9.73 -3.65 -11.75
CA ALA A 104 -9.82 -5.08 -11.96
C ALA A 104 -8.45 -5.74 -12.22
N SER A 105 -7.52 -5.06 -12.92
CA SER A 105 -6.16 -5.57 -13.11
C SER A 105 -5.35 -5.66 -11.81
N ILE A 106 -5.84 -5.08 -10.72
CA ILE A 106 -5.20 -5.13 -9.40
C ILE A 106 -5.63 -6.35 -8.58
N ILE A 107 -6.79 -6.96 -8.87
CA ILE A 107 -7.31 -8.14 -8.15
C ILE A 107 -6.26 -9.26 -8.07
N PRO A 108 -5.52 -9.61 -9.15
CA PRO A 108 -4.48 -10.64 -9.07
C PRO A 108 -3.37 -10.36 -8.08
N ASN A 109 -3.09 -9.09 -7.78
CA ASN A 109 -2.08 -8.73 -6.79
C ASN A 109 -2.53 -9.03 -5.36
N GLY A 110 -3.84 -8.96 -5.09
CA GLY A 110 -4.40 -9.27 -3.78
C GLY A 110 -4.20 -10.73 -3.39
N PHE A 111 -4.65 -11.67 -4.23
CA PHE A 111 -4.53 -13.09 -3.90
C PHE A 111 -3.12 -13.64 -4.07
N ASN A 112 -2.35 -13.19 -5.06
CA ASN A 112 -0.98 -13.69 -5.22
C ASN A 112 -0.02 -13.10 -4.18
N GLY A 113 -0.25 -11.86 -3.73
CA GLY A 113 0.60 -11.22 -2.71
C GLY A 113 0.57 -11.96 -1.38
N MET A 114 -0.56 -12.60 -1.06
CA MET A 114 -0.77 -13.34 0.18
C MET A 114 -0.85 -14.86 -0.02
N SER A 115 -0.65 -15.39 -1.24
CA SER A 115 -0.82 -16.82 -1.55
C SER A 115 0.14 -17.72 -0.77
N VAL A 116 1.32 -17.19 -0.41
CA VAL A 116 2.34 -17.92 0.35
C VAL A 116 1.80 -18.52 1.65
N VAL A 117 0.80 -17.89 2.26
CA VAL A 117 0.24 -18.35 3.53
C VAL A 117 -0.45 -19.71 3.40
N PHE A 118 -1.03 -20.02 2.25
CA PHE A 118 -1.61 -21.34 1.97
C PHE A 118 -0.63 -22.26 1.22
N LEU A 119 0.19 -21.72 0.33
CA LEU A 119 1.17 -22.51 -0.43
C LEU A 119 2.26 -23.12 0.47
N ALA A 120 2.72 -22.37 1.48
CA ALA A 120 3.76 -22.78 2.41
C ALA A 120 3.22 -23.03 3.84
N ALA A 121 1.94 -23.39 3.94
CA ALA A 121 1.34 -23.76 5.22
C ALA A 121 2.00 -25.03 5.77
N THR A 122 2.25 -25.04 7.08
CA THR A 122 2.83 -26.17 7.82
C THR A 122 1.71 -26.95 8.52
N PRO A 123 1.23 -28.07 7.96
CA PRO A 123 0.26 -28.92 8.67
C PRO A 123 0.90 -29.58 9.89
N GLU A 124 0.05 -30.10 10.78
CA GLU A 124 0.50 -30.95 11.88
C GLU A 124 1.28 -32.14 11.32
N HIS A 125 2.42 -32.43 11.92
CA HIS A 125 3.34 -33.44 11.43
C HIS A 125 4.00 -34.19 12.57
N ARG A 126 4.37 -35.43 12.28
CA ARG A 126 5.08 -36.33 13.19
C ARG A 126 6.13 -37.12 12.41
N CYS A 127 7.11 -37.69 13.12
CA CYS A 127 8.08 -38.57 12.47
C CYS A 127 7.37 -39.78 11.83
N ARG A 128 7.75 -40.12 10.60
CA ARG A 128 7.27 -41.33 9.93
C ARG A 128 7.84 -42.57 10.62
N VAL A 129 6.98 -43.58 10.80
CA VAL A 129 7.39 -44.88 11.33
C VAL A 129 7.26 -45.91 10.21
N PRO A 130 8.38 -46.40 9.65
CA PRO A 130 8.32 -47.32 8.52
C PRO A 130 7.68 -48.65 8.92
N ASP A 131 6.97 -49.29 7.99
CA ASP A 131 6.35 -50.60 8.21
C ASP A 131 7.37 -51.72 8.40
N THR A 132 8.62 -51.51 7.96
CA THR A 132 9.74 -52.44 8.17
C THR A 132 10.13 -52.61 9.63
N ALA A 133 9.73 -51.68 10.51
CA ALA A 133 10.06 -51.75 11.94
C ALA A 133 9.30 -52.85 12.70
N ASN A 134 8.28 -53.49 12.10
CA ASN A 134 7.50 -54.62 12.68
C ASN A 134 7.09 -54.39 14.15
N LEU A 135 6.67 -53.16 14.48
CA LEU A 135 6.27 -52.78 15.84
C LEU A 135 4.84 -53.26 16.13
N SER A 136 4.58 -53.64 17.38
CA SER A 136 3.21 -53.84 17.87
C SER A 136 2.42 -52.52 17.83
N ARG A 137 1.08 -52.63 17.79
CA ARG A 137 0.20 -51.44 17.73
C ARG A 137 0.41 -50.47 18.89
N ALA A 138 0.71 -50.98 20.09
CA ALA A 138 1.00 -50.17 21.26
C ALA A 138 2.28 -49.33 21.05
N TRP A 139 3.38 -49.98 20.66
CA TRP A 139 4.64 -49.28 20.38
C TRP A 139 4.56 -48.32 19.20
N ARG A 140 3.75 -48.61 18.17
CA ARG A 140 3.51 -47.68 17.04
C ARG A 140 2.75 -46.41 17.46
N ASN A 141 1.84 -46.51 18.43
CA ASN A 141 1.12 -45.32 18.94
C ASN A 141 1.99 -44.49 19.90
N HIS A 142 2.93 -45.11 20.61
CA HIS A 142 3.83 -44.46 21.57
C HIS A 142 5.25 -44.22 21.05
N SER A 143 5.48 -44.36 19.74
CA SER A 143 6.81 -44.20 19.14
C SER A 143 7.31 -42.76 19.14
N VAL A 144 6.39 -41.79 19.29
CA VAL A 144 6.69 -40.37 19.33
C VAL A 144 6.44 -39.86 20.74
N PRO A 145 7.43 -39.20 21.39
CA PRO A 145 7.25 -38.64 22.72
C PRO A 145 6.17 -37.56 22.72
N LEU A 146 5.41 -37.46 23.82
CA LEU A 146 4.41 -36.41 24.00
C LEU A 146 5.06 -35.18 24.65
N ARG A 147 4.64 -33.99 24.22
CA ARG A 147 5.03 -32.70 24.81
C ARG A 147 3.78 -31.99 25.30
N LEU A 148 3.87 -31.39 26.48
CA LEU A 148 2.82 -30.51 26.99
C LEU A 148 2.84 -29.19 26.20
N GLN A 149 1.79 -28.92 25.43
CA GLN A 149 1.57 -27.65 24.74
C GLN A 149 0.17 -27.13 25.09
N ASP A 150 0.09 -25.94 25.70
CA ASP A 150 -1.16 -25.31 26.17
C ASP A 150 -2.03 -26.21 27.06
N GLY A 151 -1.41 -26.99 27.94
CA GLY A 151 -2.10 -27.91 28.86
C GLY A 151 -2.64 -29.18 28.21
N ARG A 152 -2.34 -29.43 26.93
CA ARG A 152 -2.63 -30.69 26.22
C ARG A 152 -1.34 -31.43 25.87
N GLU A 153 -1.35 -32.75 25.97
CA GLU A 153 -0.26 -33.60 25.50
C GLU A 153 -0.37 -33.76 23.98
N VAL A 154 0.59 -33.21 23.25
CA VAL A 154 0.67 -33.31 21.79
C VAL A 154 1.93 -34.07 21.37
N PRO A 155 1.91 -34.86 20.29
CA PRO A 155 3.11 -35.56 19.81
C PRO A 155 4.23 -34.59 19.44
N HIS A 156 5.46 -34.93 19.80
CA HIS A 156 6.64 -34.16 19.43
C HIS A 156 6.87 -34.23 17.90
N SER A 157 6.84 -33.09 17.23
CA SER A 157 6.83 -33.05 15.76
C SER A 157 8.16 -33.44 15.10
N CYS A 158 9.28 -33.24 15.80
CA CYS A 158 10.64 -33.35 15.23
C CYS A 158 11.53 -34.47 15.81
N ARG A 159 11.01 -35.26 16.75
CA ARG A 159 11.79 -36.30 17.43
C ARG A 159 10.92 -37.52 17.65
N ARG A 160 11.54 -38.69 17.65
CA ARG A 160 10.93 -39.97 17.99
C ARG A 160 11.88 -40.77 18.87
N TYR A 161 11.36 -41.81 19.51
CA TYR A 161 12.23 -42.78 20.18
C TYR A 161 13.01 -43.60 19.14
N ARG A 162 14.24 -43.97 19.48
CA ARG A 162 15.11 -44.76 18.60
C ARG A 162 14.43 -46.08 18.22
N LEU A 163 14.12 -46.26 16.93
CA LEU A 163 13.34 -47.40 16.44
C LEU A 163 13.96 -48.75 16.81
N ALA A 164 15.30 -48.86 16.78
CA ALA A 164 16.01 -50.08 17.13
C ALA A 164 15.76 -50.52 18.59
N ALA A 165 15.66 -49.56 19.52
CA ALA A 165 15.40 -49.84 20.93
C ALA A 165 13.95 -50.32 21.12
N ILE A 166 12.98 -49.59 20.58
CA ILE A 166 11.56 -49.93 20.71
C ILE A 166 11.18 -51.20 19.95
N ALA A 167 11.87 -51.55 18.85
CA ALA A 167 11.67 -52.80 18.14
C ALA A 167 12.11 -54.01 18.99
N ASN A 168 13.20 -53.89 19.74
CA ASN A 168 13.66 -54.95 20.65
C ASN A 168 12.66 -55.16 21.79
N PHE A 169 12.19 -54.08 22.43
CA PHE A 169 11.16 -54.17 23.48
C PHE A 169 9.83 -54.73 22.95
N SER A 170 9.43 -54.34 21.74
CA SER A 170 8.24 -54.90 21.09
C SER A 170 8.39 -56.39 20.77
N ALA A 171 9.59 -56.85 20.38
CA ALA A 171 9.86 -58.27 20.11
C ALA A 171 9.84 -59.10 21.40
N LEU A 172 10.22 -58.50 22.53
CA LEU A 172 10.11 -59.09 23.87
C LEU A 172 8.67 -59.10 24.41
N GLY A 173 7.72 -58.47 23.70
CA GLY A 173 6.30 -58.42 24.10
C GLY A 173 6.01 -57.46 25.26
N LEU A 174 6.93 -56.55 25.58
CA LEU A 174 6.77 -55.56 26.65
C LEU A 174 5.85 -54.41 26.20
N GLU A 175 5.02 -53.89 27.09
CA GLU A 175 4.09 -52.78 26.80
C GLU A 175 4.68 -51.40 27.18
N PRO A 176 4.52 -50.37 26.32
CA PRO A 176 5.01 -49.01 26.59
C PRO A 176 4.28 -48.38 27.79
N GLY A 177 5.01 -47.72 28.70
CA GLY A 177 4.46 -47.04 29.88
C GLY A 177 4.02 -47.95 31.03
N ARG A 178 3.93 -49.26 30.80
CA ARG A 178 3.66 -50.27 31.83
C ARG A 178 4.91 -51.04 32.22
N ASP A 179 5.59 -51.62 31.23
CA ASP A 179 6.78 -52.45 31.44
C ASP A 179 8.07 -51.67 31.13
N VAL A 180 7.98 -50.67 30.26
CA VAL A 180 9.10 -49.81 29.86
C VAL A 180 8.74 -48.35 30.12
N ASP A 181 9.55 -47.69 30.94
CA ASP A 181 9.45 -46.26 31.19
C ASP A 181 9.89 -45.47 29.94
N LEU A 182 8.96 -44.68 29.39
CA LEU A 182 9.15 -43.94 28.14
C LEU A 182 10.08 -42.74 28.30
N GLU A 183 10.28 -42.23 29.51
CA GLU A 183 11.16 -41.08 29.76
C GLU A 183 12.65 -41.43 29.64
N GLN A 184 12.99 -42.71 29.86
CA GLN A 184 14.36 -43.21 29.83
C GLN A 184 14.83 -43.63 28.43
N LEU A 185 13.92 -43.66 27.45
CA LEU A 185 14.24 -44.06 26.10
C LEU A 185 15.01 -42.99 25.34
N GLU A 186 16.08 -43.40 24.66
CA GLU A 186 16.85 -42.53 23.80
C GLU A 186 16.01 -42.02 22.62
N GLN A 187 16.09 -40.70 22.40
CA GLN A 187 15.40 -40.01 21.31
C GLN A 187 16.35 -39.78 20.13
N GLU A 188 15.81 -39.83 18.91
CA GLU A 188 16.49 -39.49 17.67
C GLU A 188 15.65 -38.52 16.83
N GLY A 189 16.28 -37.87 15.85
CA GLY A 189 15.57 -37.08 14.83
C GLY A 189 14.75 -37.97 13.88
N CYS A 190 13.87 -37.37 13.09
CA CYS A 190 13.06 -38.10 12.11
C CYS A 190 13.91 -38.52 10.89
N VAL A 191 14.64 -39.64 10.97
CA VAL A 191 15.54 -40.10 9.88
C VAL A 191 14.76 -40.65 8.67
N ASP A 192 13.61 -41.27 8.90
CA ASP A 192 12.77 -41.88 7.84
C ASP A 192 11.74 -40.91 7.24
N GLY A 193 11.92 -39.61 7.46
CA GLY A 193 11.01 -38.55 7.02
C GLY A 193 9.81 -38.32 7.95
N TRP A 194 8.79 -37.65 7.41
CA TRP A 194 7.63 -37.16 8.16
C TRP A 194 6.31 -37.65 7.59
N GLU A 195 5.33 -37.81 8.48
CA GLU A 195 3.91 -37.95 8.14
C GLU A 195 3.20 -36.64 8.47
N PHE A 196 2.54 -36.07 7.46
CA PHE A 196 1.77 -34.83 7.58
C PHE A 196 0.27 -35.14 7.64
N SER A 197 -0.48 -34.44 8.50
CA SER A 197 -1.94 -34.51 8.49
C SER A 197 -2.49 -33.94 7.19
N GLN A 198 -3.48 -34.65 6.62
CA GLN A 198 -4.18 -34.26 5.39
C GLN A 198 -5.58 -33.68 5.65
N ASP A 199 -5.89 -33.34 6.91
CA ASP A 199 -7.23 -32.87 7.30
C ASP A 199 -7.55 -31.51 6.66
N ILE A 200 -6.57 -30.59 6.69
CA ILE A 200 -6.71 -29.21 6.18
C ILE A 200 -6.14 -29.09 4.76
N TYR A 201 -4.93 -29.59 4.54
CA TYR A 201 -4.20 -29.45 3.27
C TYR A 201 -3.89 -30.83 2.67
N LEU A 202 -4.06 -31.00 1.36
CA LEU A 202 -3.68 -32.26 0.69
C LEU A 202 -2.18 -32.29 0.41
N SER A 203 -1.65 -31.19 -0.10
CA SER A 203 -0.23 -30.99 -0.37
C SER A 203 0.12 -29.51 -0.30
N THR A 204 1.23 -29.20 0.36
CA THR A 204 1.87 -27.88 0.41
C THR A 204 3.34 -27.98 0.01
N ILE A 205 3.98 -26.83 -0.23
CA ILE A 205 5.42 -26.74 -0.48
C ILE A 205 6.22 -27.36 0.67
N VAL A 206 5.72 -27.20 1.90
CA VAL A 206 6.35 -27.77 3.09
C VAL A 206 6.22 -29.29 3.09
N THR A 207 5.04 -29.85 2.76
CA THR A 207 4.86 -31.31 2.76
C THR A 207 5.60 -31.99 1.62
N GLU A 208 5.71 -31.35 0.46
CA GLU A 208 6.36 -31.94 -0.72
C GLU A 208 7.88 -32.02 -0.59
N TRP A 209 8.52 -30.98 -0.04
CA TRP A 209 9.97 -30.95 0.17
C TRP A 209 10.40 -31.14 1.63
N SER A 210 9.48 -31.53 2.52
CA SER A 210 9.74 -31.78 3.95
C SER A 210 10.48 -30.63 4.66
N LEU A 211 9.98 -29.40 4.49
CA LEU A 211 10.62 -28.17 5.02
C LEU A 211 10.26 -27.92 6.50
N VAL A 212 10.50 -28.91 7.35
CA VAL A 212 10.20 -28.88 8.79
C VAL A 212 11.44 -29.17 9.62
N CYS A 213 11.40 -28.84 10.92
CA CYS A 213 12.46 -29.13 11.87
C CYS A 213 13.79 -28.45 11.51
N GLU A 214 14.82 -29.19 11.05
CA GLU A 214 16.12 -28.58 10.70
C GLU A 214 16.04 -27.58 9.52
N ASP A 215 15.01 -27.74 8.68
CA ASP A 215 14.77 -26.94 7.48
C ASP A 215 13.61 -25.94 7.63
N ASP A 216 13.11 -25.72 8.85
CA ASP A 216 11.99 -24.82 9.14
C ASP A 216 12.25 -23.36 8.74
N TRP A 217 13.50 -22.90 8.81
CA TRP A 217 13.97 -21.58 8.39
C TRP A 217 13.76 -21.28 6.90
N LYS A 218 13.60 -22.31 6.05
CA LYS A 218 13.38 -22.14 4.60
C LYS A 218 12.03 -21.49 4.29
N THR A 219 11.00 -21.77 5.09
CA THR A 219 9.65 -21.22 4.92
C THR A 219 9.56 -19.69 5.08
N PRO A 220 10.04 -19.08 6.18
CA PRO A 220 10.08 -17.62 6.30
C PRO A 220 11.05 -16.99 5.29
N LEU A 221 12.13 -17.68 4.91
CA LEU A 221 13.05 -17.20 3.87
C LEU A 221 12.37 -17.10 2.51
N THR A 222 11.59 -18.10 2.08
CA THR A 222 10.84 -18.05 0.80
C THR A 222 9.89 -16.85 0.75
N SER A 223 9.18 -16.56 1.85
CA SER A 223 8.32 -15.38 1.95
C SER A 223 9.13 -14.08 1.91
N SER A 224 10.28 -14.04 2.59
CA SER A 224 11.16 -12.86 2.61
C SER A 224 11.74 -12.56 1.22
N LEU A 225 12.14 -13.61 0.49
CA LEU A 225 12.67 -13.50 -0.87
C LEU A 225 11.61 -13.02 -1.87
N PHE A 226 10.35 -13.43 -1.71
CA PHE A 226 9.25 -12.82 -2.46
C PHE A 226 9.18 -11.30 -2.26
N PHE A 227 9.29 -10.81 -1.01
CA PHE A 227 9.32 -9.38 -0.73
C PHE A 227 10.61 -8.68 -1.19
N VAL A 228 11.74 -9.38 -1.31
CA VAL A 228 12.94 -8.86 -2.00
C VAL A 228 12.62 -8.62 -3.49
N GLY A 229 11.92 -9.57 -4.13
CA GLY A 229 11.38 -9.38 -5.48
C GLY A 229 10.48 -8.15 -5.58
N VAL A 230 9.59 -7.95 -4.62
CA VAL A 230 8.72 -6.75 -4.51
C VAL A 230 9.53 -5.46 -4.34
N LEU A 231 10.62 -5.46 -3.58
CA LEU A 231 11.50 -4.29 -3.45
C LEU A 231 12.14 -3.96 -4.81
N LEU A 232 12.78 -4.94 -5.46
CA LEU A 232 13.45 -4.77 -6.74
C LEU A 232 12.49 -4.34 -7.84
N GLY A 233 11.30 -4.95 -7.89
CA GLY A 233 10.27 -4.62 -8.87
C GLY A 233 9.83 -3.17 -8.77
N SER A 234 9.58 -2.67 -7.55
CA SER A 234 9.15 -1.28 -7.36
C SER A 234 10.16 -0.24 -7.85
N PHE A 235 11.46 -0.53 -7.72
CA PHE A 235 12.54 0.34 -8.18
C PHE A 235 12.67 0.30 -9.71
N VAL A 236 12.72 -0.91 -10.28
CA VAL A 236 12.94 -1.12 -11.71
C VAL A 236 11.73 -0.67 -12.54
N SER A 237 10.51 -0.96 -12.09
CA SER A 237 9.30 -0.67 -12.85
C SER A 237 9.03 0.83 -12.98
N GLY A 238 9.34 1.64 -11.95
CA GLY A 238 9.17 3.09 -12.02
C GLY A 238 10.03 3.69 -13.14
N GLN A 239 11.32 3.37 -13.15
CA GLN A 239 12.27 3.87 -14.14
C GLN A 239 11.94 3.37 -15.57
N LEU A 240 11.58 2.10 -15.70
CA LEU A 240 11.20 1.54 -17.00
C LEU A 240 9.88 2.14 -17.50
N SER A 241 8.91 2.36 -16.63
CA SER A 241 7.62 2.93 -16.97
C SER A 241 7.73 4.38 -17.45
N ASP A 242 8.63 5.16 -16.86
CA ASP A 242 8.92 6.52 -17.31
C ASP A 242 9.58 6.54 -18.70
N ARG A 243 10.40 5.53 -19.03
CA ARG A 243 11.16 5.47 -20.28
C ARG A 243 10.41 4.82 -21.45
N PHE A 244 9.72 3.71 -21.21
CA PHE A 244 9.12 2.87 -22.26
C PHE A 244 7.60 3.00 -22.38
N GLY A 245 6.96 3.72 -21.45
CA GLY A 245 5.51 3.94 -21.42
C GLY A 245 4.83 3.15 -20.30
N ARG A 246 3.72 3.71 -19.79
CA ARG A 246 2.96 3.11 -18.68
C ARG A 246 2.27 1.83 -19.12
N LYS A 247 1.56 1.88 -20.24
CA LYS A 247 0.81 0.73 -20.78
C LYS A 247 1.75 -0.44 -21.11
N SER A 248 2.83 -0.19 -21.85
CA SER A 248 3.75 -1.26 -22.27
C SER A 248 4.34 -2.01 -21.07
N ILE A 249 4.81 -1.28 -20.05
CA ILE A 249 5.40 -1.89 -18.85
C ILE A 249 4.35 -2.59 -17.99
N LEU A 250 3.12 -2.07 -17.91
CA LEU A 250 2.02 -2.72 -17.20
C LEU A 250 1.79 -4.15 -17.73
N PHE A 251 1.61 -4.29 -19.04
CA PHE A 251 1.34 -5.60 -19.63
C PHE A 251 2.57 -6.50 -19.70
N ALA A 252 3.77 -5.94 -19.89
CA ALA A 252 5.01 -6.72 -19.82
C ALA A 252 5.19 -7.33 -18.43
N THR A 253 4.97 -6.56 -17.36
CA THR A 253 5.10 -7.05 -15.98
C THR A 253 4.01 -8.04 -15.61
N MET A 254 2.79 -7.85 -16.11
CA MET A 254 1.70 -8.82 -15.95
C MET A 254 1.95 -10.14 -16.70
N ALA A 255 2.58 -10.08 -17.88
CA ALA A 255 3.01 -11.27 -18.63
C ALA A 255 4.15 -12.01 -17.91
N VAL A 256 5.13 -11.28 -17.38
CA VAL A 256 6.19 -11.85 -16.53
C VAL A 256 5.57 -12.52 -15.30
N GLN A 257 4.73 -11.80 -14.56
CA GLN A 257 4.04 -12.34 -13.38
C GLN A 257 3.29 -13.65 -13.71
N THR A 258 2.44 -13.65 -14.73
CA THR A 258 1.61 -14.80 -15.10
C THR A 258 2.44 -15.96 -15.64
N GLY A 259 3.41 -15.68 -16.52
CA GLY A 259 4.28 -16.69 -17.11
C GLY A 259 5.19 -17.38 -16.10
N PHE A 260 5.84 -16.61 -15.22
CA PHE A 260 6.70 -17.19 -14.18
C PHE A 260 5.89 -17.89 -13.08
N SER A 261 4.68 -17.42 -12.77
CA SER A 261 3.78 -18.14 -11.85
C SER A 261 3.33 -19.48 -12.45
N PHE A 262 3.11 -19.55 -13.76
CA PHE A 262 2.80 -20.81 -14.44
C PHE A 262 4.00 -21.78 -14.43
N LEU A 263 5.21 -21.27 -14.70
CA LEU A 263 6.45 -22.06 -14.58
C LEU A 263 6.67 -22.59 -13.17
N GLN A 264 6.28 -21.82 -12.15
CA GLN A 264 6.41 -22.21 -10.75
C GLN A 264 5.58 -23.44 -10.39
N ILE A 265 4.50 -23.74 -11.10
CA ILE A 265 3.70 -24.97 -10.92
C ILE A 265 4.53 -26.22 -11.20
N PHE A 266 5.53 -26.13 -12.10
CA PHE A 266 6.39 -27.24 -12.49
C PHE A 266 7.69 -27.31 -11.68
N SER A 267 7.83 -26.54 -10.60
CA SER A 267 9.03 -26.58 -9.78
C SER A 267 9.26 -27.99 -9.20
N ILE A 268 10.46 -28.51 -9.38
CA ILE A 268 10.87 -29.82 -8.86
C ILE A 268 11.52 -29.73 -7.48
N ASN A 269 12.19 -28.60 -7.20
CA ASN A 269 12.96 -28.35 -5.99
C ASN A 269 12.60 -27.00 -5.38
N TRP A 270 12.84 -26.85 -4.07
CA TRP A 270 12.61 -25.60 -3.32
C TRP A 270 13.36 -24.38 -3.89
N GLU A 271 14.60 -24.57 -4.35
CA GLU A 271 15.40 -23.47 -4.92
C GLU A 271 14.76 -22.91 -6.19
N MET A 272 14.34 -23.80 -7.10
CA MET A 272 13.64 -23.42 -8.33
C MET A 272 12.35 -22.68 -8.02
N PHE A 273 11.55 -23.20 -7.07
CA PHE A 273 10.34 -22.52 -6.62
C PHE A 273 10.62 -21.11 -6.12
N THR A 274 11.63 -20.97 -5.25
CA THR A 274 11.96 -19.70 -4.59
C THR A 274 12.49 -18.66 -5.58
N VAL A 275 13.36 -19.05 -6.52
CA VAL A 275 13.86 -18.14 -7.57
C VAL A 275 12.72 -17.65 -8.46
N LEU A 276 11.83 -18.54 -8.89
CA LEU A 276 10.64 -18.16 -9.66
C LEU A 276 9.74 -17.24 -8.84
N PHE A 277 9.62 -17.49 -7.53
CA PHE A 277 8.79 -16.67 -6.64
C PHE A 277 9.30 -15.23 -6.49
N VAL A 278 10.62 -15.02 -6.46
CA VAL A 278 11.23 -13.68 -6.49
C VAL A 278 10.83 -12.93 -7.76
N ILE A 279 10.88 -13.60 -8.92
CA ILE A 279 10.51 -12.99 -10.22
C ILE A 279 9.01 -12.67 -10.26
N VAL A 280 8.17 -13.56 -9.72
CA VAL A 280 6.73 -13.30 -9.57
C VAL A 280 6.52 -12.08 -8.69
N GLY A 281 7.16 -11.98 -7.51
CA GLY A 281 7.08 -10.82 -6.62
C GLY A 281 7.50 -9.51 -7.30
N MET A 282 8.52 -9.56 -8.16
CA MET A 282 8.94 -8.44 -9.00
C MET A 282 7.82 -8.00 -9.98
N GLY A 283 7.16 -8.95 -10.64
CA GLY A 283 6.04 -8.66 -11.55
C GLY A 283 4.82 -8.07 -10.84
N GLN A 284 4.44 -8.65 -9.69
CA GLN A 284 3.27 -8.25 -8.88
C GLN A 284 3.30 -6.77 -8.52
N ILE A 285 4.37 -6.33 -7.86
CA ILE A 285 4.46 -4.94 -7.41
C ILE A 285 4.53 -3.96 -8.58
N SER A 286 5.19 -4.38 -9.66
CA SER A 286 5.37 -3.55 -10.84
C SER A 286 4.03 -3.30 -11.51
N ASN A 287 3.20 -4.35 -11.62
CA ASN A 287 1.84 -4.26 -12.10
C ASN A 287 1.01 -3.30 -11.23
N TYR A 288 1.05 -3.45 -9.90
CA TYR A 288 0.34 -2.57 -8.97
C TYR A 288 0.75 -1.09 -9.11
N VAL A 289 2.05 -0.80 -9.08
CA VAL A 289 2.58 0.57 -9.13
C VAL A 289 2.29 1.23 -10.47
N VAL A 290 2.48 0.53 -11.58
CA VAL A 290 2.26 1.09 -12.91
C VAL A 290 0.76 1.28 -13.19
N ALA A 291 -0.10 0.37 -12.75
CA ALA A 291 -1.56 0.54 -12.85
C ALA A 291 -2.04 1.76 -12.04
N PHE A 292 -1.50 1.94 -10.84
CA PHE A 292 -1.79 3.10 -10.00
C PHE A 292 -1.39 4.41 -10.71
N ILE A 293 -0.16 4.50 -11.23
CA ILE A 293 0.34 5.69 -11.92
C ILE A 293 -0.50 5.97 -13.17
N LEU A 294 -0.74 4.96 -14.01
CA LEU A 294 -1.54 5.07 -15.22
C LEU A 294 -2.95 5.60 -14.95
N GLY A 295 -3.61 5.08 -13.92
CA GLY A 295 -4.92 5.58 -13.51
C GLY A 295 -4.88 7.03 -13.04
N THR A 296 -3.86 7.42 -12.28
CA THR A 296 -3.72 8.81 -11.82
C THR A 296 -3.36 9.81 -12.91
N GLU A 297 -2.77 9.36 -14.02
CA GLU A 297 -2.42 10.21 -15.15
C GLU A 297 -3.56 10.35 -16.18
N ILE A 298 -4.44 9.34 -16.27
CA ILE A 298 -5.61 9.35 -17.18
C ILE A 298 -6.84 10.01 -16.54
N LEU A 299 -7.10 9.74 -15.26
CA LEU A 299 -8.32 10.18 -14.59
C LEU A 299 -8.22 11.64 -14.12
N GLY A 300 -9.33 12.37 -14.22
CA GLY A 300 -9.42 13.78 -13.80
C GLY A 300 -9.34 13.97 -12.27
N LYS A 301 -9.20 15.22 -11.82
CA LYS A 301 -8.88 15.61 -10.43
C LYS A 301 -9.72 14.89 -9.35
N SER A 302 -11.05 14.92 -9.42
CA SER A 302 -11.92 14.30 -8.39
C SER A 302 -11.89 12.77 -8.42
N VAL A 303 -11.95 12.18 -9.60
CA VAL A 303 -11.96 10.73 -9.83
C VAL A 303 -10.63 10.08 -9.48
N ARG A 304 -9.52 10.78 -9.74
CA ARG A 304 -8.18 10.35 -9.37
C ARG A 304 -8.09 10.08 -7.87
N ILE A 305 -8.65 10.97 -7.04
CA ILE A 305 -8.63 10.80 -5.58
C ILE A 305 -9.43 9.55 -5.20
N LEU A 306 -10.63 9.39 -5.76
CA LEU A 306 -11.47 8.21 -5.53
C LEU A 306 -10.77 6.92 -5.96
N PHE A 307 -10.10 6.92 -7.11
CA PHE A 307 -9.36 5.79 -7.65
C PHE A 307 -8.18 5.42 -6.76
N SER A 308 -7.36 6.40 -6.37
CA SER A 308 -6.17 6.18 -5.55
C SER A 308 -6.47 5.73 -4.11
N THR A 309 -7.56 6.22 -3.52
CA THR A 309 -7.89 5.94 -2.10
C THR A 309 -8.82 4.75 -1.92
N LEU A 310 -9.82 4.60 -2.79
CA LEU A 310 -10.85 3.57 -2.64
C LEU A 310 -10.78 2.53 -3.75
N GLY A 311 -10.61 2.92 -5.02
CA GLY A 311 -10.59 1.99 -6.16
C GLY A 311 -9.50 0.92 -6.02
N VAL A 312 -8.23 1.35 -6.05
CA VAL A 312 -7.08 0.44 -6.04
C VAL A 312 -7.03 -0.44 -4.78
N CYS A 313 -7.24 0.16 -3.60
CA CYS A 313 -7.17 -0.55 -2.33
C CYS A 313 -8.33 -1.54 -2.14
N THR A 314 -9.56 -1.19 -2.55
CA THR A 314 -10.72 -2.09 -2.40
C THR A 314 -10.59 -3.28 -3.33
N PHE A 315 -10.14 -3.10 -4.57
CA PHE A 315 -9.96 -4.22 -5.51
C PHE A 315 -8.80 -5.13 -5.12
N PHE A 316 -7.74 -4.60 -4.50
CA PHE A 316 -6.72 -5.41 -3.84
C PHE A 316 -7.32 -6.26 -2.72
N ALA A 317 -8.13 -5.65 -1.83
CA ALA A 317 -8.81 -6.38 -0.75
C ALA A 317 -9.79 -7.44 -1.29
N VAL A 318 -10.50 -7.17 -2.40
CA VAL A 318 -11.34 -8.17 -3.10
C VAL A 318 -10.50 -9.34 -3.58
N GLY A 319 -9.34 -9.07 -4.19
CA GLY A 319 -8.38 -10.12 -4.54
C GLY A 319 -7.96 -10.94 -3.32
N TYR A 320 -7.62 -10.28 -2.22
CA TYR A 320 -7.22 -10.96 -1.00
C TYR A 320 -8.37 -11.78 -0.39
N MET A 321 -9.62 -11.33 -0.46
CA MET A 321 -10.81 -12.10 -0.03
C MET A 321 -11.06 -13.34 -0.91
N LEU A 322 -10.70 -13.30 -2.19
CA LEU A 322 -10.83 -14.46 -3.10
C LEU A 322 -9.79 -15.55 -2.82
N LEU A 323 -8.63 -15.21 -2.23
CA LEU A 323 -7.59 -16.18 -1.91
C LEU A 323 -8.06 -17.33 -0.99
N PRO A 324 -8.59 -17.07 0.22
CA PRO A 324 -9.07 -18.14 1.10
C PRO A 324 -10.23 -18.92 0.48
N LEU A 325 -11.04 -18.27 -0.38
CA LEU A 325 -12.11 -18.96 -1.11
C LEU A 325 -11.53 -20.01 -2.08
N PHE A 326 -10.51 -19.64 -2.87
CA PHE A 326 -9.82 -20.62 -3.73
C PHE A 326 -9.11 -21.70 -2.91
N ALA A 327 -8.44 -21.32 -1.82
CA ALA A 327 -7.72 -22.27 -0.98
C ALA A 327 -8.65 -23.25 -0.24
N TYR A 328 -9.89 -22.85 0.05
CA TYR A 328 -10.91 -23.73 0.65
C TYR A 328 -11.36 -24.84 -0.32
N PHE A 329 -11.58 -24.49 -1.60
CA PHE A 329 -11.97 -25.47 -2.61
C PHE A 329 -10.80 -26.29 -3.16
N ILE A 330 -9.61 -25.69 -3.24
CA ILE A 330 -8.42 -26.27 -3.84
C ILE A 330 -7.32 -26.39 -2.78
N ARG A 331 -7.20 -27.60 -2.22
CA ARG A 331 -6.29 -27.92 -1.11
C ARG A 331 -4.90 -28.42 -1.54
N ASP A 332 -4.68 -28.54 -2.85
CA ASP A 332 -3.38 -28.88 -3.45
C ASP A 332 -2.67 -27.61 -3.93
N TRP A 333 -1.45 -27.37 -3.45
CA TRP A 333 -0.73 -26.12 -3.75
C TRP A 333 -0.46 -25.88 -5.25
N ARG A 334 -0.18 -26.93 -6.04
CA ARG A 334 0.04 -26.82 -7.50
C ARG A 334 -1.23 -26.40 -8.24
N MET A 335 -2.36 -27.00 -7.87
CA MET A 335 -3.67 -26.69 -8.45
C MET A 335 -4.17 -25.33 -7.97
N LEU A 336 -3.89 -24.97 -6.72
CA LEU A 336 -4.18 -23.65 -6.17
C LEU A 336 -3.41 -22.60 -6.97
N LEU A 337 -2.10 -22.78 -7.15
CA LEU A 337 -1.28 -21.87 -7.95
C LEU A 337 -1.81 -21.76 -9.38
N LEU A 338 -2.17 -22.88 -10.03
CA LEU A 338 -2.81 -22.86 -11.34
C LEU A 338 -4.08 -22.00 -11.34
N ALA A 339 -4.99 -22.20 -10.38
CA ALA A 339 -6.21 -21.42 -10.26
C ALA A 339 -5.95 -19.92 -10.05
N LEU A 340 -4.88 -19.55 -9.33
CA LEU A 340 -4.46 -18.16 -9.16
C LEU A 340 -3.81 -17.57 -10.44
N THR A 341 -3.18 -18.39 -11.28
CA THR A 341 -2.58 -17.90 -12.55
C THR A 341 -3.60 -17.66 -13.67
N VAL A 342 -4.69 -18.43 -13.71
CA VAL A 342 -5.70 -18.36 -14.78
C VAL A 342 -6.33 -16.94 -14.92
N PRO A 343 -6.72 -16.24 -13.83
CA PRO A 343 -7.18 -14.86 -13.93
C PRO A 343 -6.15 -13.89 -14.54
N GLY A 344 -4.84 -14.16 -14.40
CA GLY A 344 -3.79 -13.37 -15.04
C GLY A 344 -3.86 -13.43 -16.57
N VAL A 345 -4.25 -14.58 -17.13
CA VAL A 345 -4.49 -14.75 -18.57
C VAL A 345 -5.76 -14.02 -19.02
N LEU A 346 -6.78 -13.98 -18.17
CA LEU A 346 -8.02 -13.23 -18.42
C LEU A 346 -7.81 -11.71 -18.51
N CYS A 347 -6.65 -11.21 -18.11
CA CYS A 347 -6.29 -9.81 -18.25
C CYS A 347 -5.68 -9.44 -19.62
N ILE A 348 -5.43 -10.39 -20.52
CA ILE A 348 -4.95 -10.11 -21.91
C ILE A 348 -5.89 -9.15 -22.67
N PRO A 349 -7.23 -9.32 -22.63
CA PRO A 349 -8.14 -8.41 -23.32
C PRO A 349 -8.03 -6.94 -22.89
N LEU A 350 -7.52 -6.67 -21.69
CA LEU A 350 -7.34 -5.30 -21.19
C LEU A 350 -6.39 -4.48 -22.08
N TRP A 351 -5.48 -5.12 -22.85
CA TRP A 351 -4.56 -4.44 -23.76
C TRP A 351 -5.28 -3.57 -24.79
N TRP A 352 -6.45 -4.01 -25.29
CA TRP A 352 -7.19 -3.27 -26.31
C TRP A 352 -8.01 -2.12 -25.72
N PHE A 353 -8.41 -2.20 -24.45
CA PHE A 353 -9.26 -1.21 -23.81
C PHE A 353 -8.47 -0.11 -23.08
N ILE A 354 -7.34 -0.46 -22.46
CA ILE A 354 -6.54 0.49 -21.69
C ILE A 354 -5.65 1.31 -22.65
N PRO A 355 -5.81 2.65 -22.72
CA PRO A 355 -4.95 3.51 -23.50
C PRO A 355 -3.64 3.81 -22.76
N GLU A 356 -2.67 4.36 -23.49
CA GLU A 356 -1.46 4.91 -22.88
C GLU A 356 -1.74 6.24 -22.19
N SER A 357 -0.90 6.64 -21.23
CA SER A 357 -1.03 7.91 -20.53
C SER A 357 -0.87 9.12 -21.47
N PRO A 358 -1.87 10.00 -21.61
CA PRO A 358 -1.73 11.22 -22.42
C PRO A 358 -0.66 12.15 -21.86
N ARG A 359 -0.54 12.24 -20.52
CA ARG A 359 0.50 13.05 -19.85
C ARG A 359 1.91 12.56 -20.20
N TRP A 360 2.12 11.24 -20.18
CA TRP A 360 3.39 10.66 -20.60
C TRP A 360 3.68 10.90 -22.09
N LEU A 361 2.68 10.76 -22.96
CA LEU A 361 2.84 11.02 -24.40
C LEU A 361 3.24 12.48 -24.68
N ILE A 362 2.65 13.44 -23.97
CA ILE A 362 3.01 14.86 -24.04
C ILE A 362 4.46 15.06 -23.60
N SER A 363 4.88 14.44 -22.48
CA SER A 363 6.27 14.51 -22.01
C SER A 363 7.29 13.93 -23.00
N GLN A 364 6.88 12.90 -23.75
CA GLN A 364 7.68 12.26 -24.80
C GLN A 364 7.55 12.94 -26.18
N ARG A 365 6.90 14.11 -26.25
CA ARG A 365 6.68 14.89 -27.48
C ARG A 365 5.83 14.17 -28.54
N ARG A 366 5.02 13.18 -28.16
CA ARG A 366 4.10 12.42 -29.02
C ARG A 366 2.68 13.03 -28.97
N PHE A 367 2.56 14.27 -29.39
CA PHE A 367 1.33 15.06 -29.23
C PHE A 367 0.14 14.50 -30.04
N ARG A 368 0.37 14.04 -31.27
CA ARG A 368 -0.68 13.44 -32.12
C ARG A 368 -1.34 12.22 -31.47
N ASP A 369 -0.53 11.38 -30.82
CA ASP A 369 -1.02 10.20 -30.13
C ASP A 369 -1.84 10.60 -28.90
N ALA A 370 -1.38 11.59 -28.13
CA ALA A 370 -2.11 12.13 -26.98
C ALA A 370 -3.47 12.73 -27.40
N GLU A 371 -3.51 13.53 -28.47
CA GLU A 371 -4.75 14.08 -29.02
C GLU A 371 -5.70 12.99 -29.49
N SER A 372 -5.20 11.94 -30.14
CA SER A 372 -6.04 10.83 -30.59
C SER A 372 -6.76 10.13 -29.43
N ILE A 373 -6.10 9.99 -28.28
CA ILE A 373 -6.66 9.39 -27.06
C ILE A 373 -7.70 10.33 -26.45
N ILE A 374 -7.40 11.62 -26.35
CA ILE A 374 -8.33 12.64 -25.82
C ILE A 374 -9.58 12.74 -26.71
N GLN A 375 -9.43 12.73 -28.03
CA GLN A 375 -10.56 12.72 -28.97
C GLN A 375 -11.40 11.44 -28.86
N LYS A 376 -10.76 10.28 -28.66
CA LYS A 376 -11.47 9.02 -28.43
C LYS A 376 -12.27 9.08 -27.12
N ALA A 377 -11.70 9.65 -26.07
CA ALA A 377 -12.39 9.88 -24.80
C ALA A 377 -13.59 10.83 -24.96
N ALA A 378 -13.43 11.93 -25.71
CA ALA A 378 -14.50 12.88 -26.00
C ALA A 378 -15.66 12.24 -26.79
N LYS A 379 -15.34 11.43 -27.81
CA LYS A 379 -16.33 10.66 -28.58
C LYS A 379 -17.09 9.68 -27.69
N MET A 380 -16.41 8.94 -26.82
CA MET A 380 -17.06 8.02 -25.89
C MET A 380 -17.94 8.73 -24.86
N ASN A 381 -17.57 9.93 -24.44
CA ASN A 381 -18.35 10.74 -23.52
C ASN A 381 -19.47 11.55 -24.20
N ASN A 382 -19.62 11.45 -25.53
CA ASN A 382 -20.55 12.25 -26.33
C ASN A 382 -20.36 13.77 -26.16
N ILE A 383 -19.11 14.24 -26.08
CA ILE A 383 -18.76 15.66 -25.93
C ILE A 383 -18.02 16.13 -27.19
N ALA A 384 -18.36 17.33 -27.68
CA ALA A 384 -17.64 17.95 -28.78
C ALA A 384 -16.24 18.39 -28.32
N ALA A 385 -15.20 17.80 -28.93
CA ALA A 385 -13.82 18.17 -28.63
C ALA A 385 -13.47 19.51 -29.32
N PRO A 386 -12.65 20.37 -28.67
CA PRO A 386 -12.08 21.56 -29.32
C PRO A 386 -11.26 21.19 -30.57
N THR A 387 -11.23 22.08 -31.56
CA THR A 387 -10.47 21.89 -32.82
C THR A 387 -8.95 21.96 -32.63
N VAL A 388 -8.47 22.67 -31.59
CA VAL A 388 -7.08 22.72 -31.16
C VAL A 388 -7.05 22.35 -29.68
N ILE A 389 -6.45 21.20 -29.35
CA ILE A 389 -6.34 20.71 -27.97
C ILE A 389 -5.03 21.20 -27.34
N PHE A 390 -3.92 21.13 -28.09
CA PHE A 390 -2.63 21.69 -27.68
C PHE A 390 -2.20 22.79 -28.63
N ASP A 391 -1.88 23.97 -28.10
CA ASP A 391 -1.40 25.08 -28.93
C ASP A 391 0.06 24.84 -29.35
N PRO A 392 0.46 25.14 -30.62
CA PRO A 392 1.83 24.96 -31.10
C PRO A 392 2.88 25.75 -30.30
N MET A 393 2.47 26.84 -29.63
CA MET A 393 3.33 27.64 -28.76
C MET A 393 3.59 26.99 -27.40
N GLU A 394 2.60 26.33 -26.79
CA GLU A 394 2.77 25.55 -25.54
C GLU A 394 3.72 24.36 -25.77
N LEU A 395 3.69 23.76 -26.98
CA LEU A 395 4.66 22.75 -27.43
C LEU A 395 6.11 23.26 -27.50
N GLN A 396 6.32 24.56 -27.73
CA GLN A 396 7.63 25.18 -27.87
C GLN A 396 8.28 25.45 -26.50
N GLU A 397 7.49 25.74 -25.45
CA GLU A 397 8.00 26.03 -24.10
C GLU A 397 8.39 24.77 -23.31
N LEU A 398 7.79 23.61 -23.63
CA LEU A 398 8.24 22.28 -23.18
C LEU A 398 9.70 21.94 -23.59
N LYS A 399 10.32 22.77 -24.43
CA LYS A 399 11.73 22.61 -24.86
C LYS A 399 12.74 23.03 -23.78
N LEU A 400 12.34 23.72 -22.70
CA LEU A 400 13.25 24.13 -21.64
C LEU A 400 13.16 23.19 -20.41
N PRO A 401 14.19 22.41 -20.07
CA PRO A 401 14.16 21.59 -18.88
C PRO A 401 14.46 22.45 -17.65
N SER A 402 13.44 23.11 -17.09
CA SER A 402 13.53 23.73 -15.76
C SER A 402 13.06 22.74 -14.68
N GLN A 403 13.70 21.57 -14.60
CA GLN A 403 13.58 20.67 -13.47
C GLN A 403 14.90 20.72 -12.71
N GLN A 404 14.90 21.43 -11.58
CA GLN A 404 16.05 21.46 -10.68
C GLN A 404 16.31 20.02 -10.23
N LYS A 405 17.50 19.48 -10.52
CA LYS A 405 17.86 18.10 -10.15
C LYS A 405 17.99 18.03 -8.63
N VAL A 406 17.00 17.44 -7.98
CA VAL A 406 17.01 17.13 -6.55
C VAL A 406 17.66 15.76 -6.36
N PHE A 407 18.51 15.61 -5.34
CA PHE A 407 19.18 14.36 -5.01
C PHE A 407 18.67 13.80 -3.68
N ILE A 408 18.77 12.48 -3.47
CA ILE A 408 18.35 11.82 -2.20
C ILE A 408 19.05 12.42 -0.98
N LEU A 409 20.29 12.89 -1.15
CA LEU A 409 21.04 13.55 -0.09
C LEU A 409 20.39 14.87 0.38
N ASP A 410 19.53 15.49 -0.44
CA ASP A 410 18.81 16.71 -0.06
C ASP A 410 17.80 16.46 1.09
N LEU A 411 17.34 15.22 1.29
CA LEU A 411 16.50 14.83 2.43
C LEU A 411 17.26 14.82 3.77
N PHE A 412 18.59 14.86 3.72
CA PHE A 412 19.44 14.90 4.90
C PHE A 412 20.18 16.24 5.02
N ARG A 413 19.81 17.23 4.21
CA ARG A 413 20.51 18.52 4.13
C ARG A 413 20.40 19.36 5.40
N THR A 414 19.26 19.35 6.08
CA THR A 414 19.07 20.08 7.35
C THR A 414 18.69 19.12 8.47
N ARG A 415 19.05 19.49 9.71
CA ARG A 415 18.76 18.64 10.89
C ARG A 415 17.26 18.38 11.06
N ASN A 416 16.40 19.35 10.70
CA ASN A 416 14.95 19.20 10.80
C ASN A 416 14.42 18.16 9.80
N ILE A 417 14.73 18.31 8.51
CA ILE A 417 14.28 17.36 7.47
C ILE A 417 14.90 15.96 7.67
N ALA A 418 16.15 15.89 8.13
CA ALA A 418 16.79 14.61 8.47
C ALA A 418 16.05 13.91 9.62
N THR A 419 15.66 14.64 10.67
CA THR A 419 14.91 14.07 11.81
C THR A 419 13.53 13.58 11.36
N ILE A 420 12.78 14.39 10.61
CA ILE A 420 11.48 13.99 10.03
C ILE A 420 11.64 12.77 9.14
N THR A 421 12.70 12.71 8.35
CA THR A 421 12.99 11.59 7.45
C THR A 421 13.31 10.32 8.20
N ILE A 422 14.20 10.35 9.19
CA ILE A 422 14.51 9.17 10.01
C ILE A 422 13.25 8.66 10.73
N MET A 423 12.47 9.56 11.34
CA MET A 423 11.21 9.19 11.98
C MET A 423 10.21 8.60 10.97
N SER A 424 10.13 9.16 9.76
CA SER A 424 9.25 8.66 8.70
C SER A 424 9.70 7.28 8.20
N LEU A 425 11.01 7.04 8.07
CA LEU A 425 11.54 5.73 7.68
C LEU A 425 11.18 4.66 8.71
N LEU A 426 11.36 4.96 10.00
CA LEU A 426 10.95 4.07 11.09
C LEU A 426 9.43 3.84 11.08
N LEU A 427 8.63 4.89 10.86
CA LEU A 427 7.18 4.82 10.80
C LEU A 427 6.68 3.87 9.71
N TRP A 428 7.22 4.02 8.50
CA TRP A 428 6.89 3.17 7.37
C TRP A 428 7.36 1.74 7.56
N MET A 429 8.57 1.55 8.07
CA MET A 429 9.14 0.23 8.28
C MET A 429 8.36 -0.56 9.34
N LEU A 430 8.14 -0.02 10.53
CA LEU A 430 7.48 -0.72 11.64
C LEU A 430 5.99 -0.96 11.37
N THR A 431 5.29 0.00 10.75
CA THR A 431 3.88 -0.20 10.35
C THR A 431 3.77 -1.29 9.29
N SER A 432 4.72 -1.36 8.35
CA SER A 432 4.76 -2.43 7.34
C SER A 432 5.02 -3.80 7.94
N VAL A 433 5.96 -3.90 8.89
CA VAL A 433 6.20 -5.14 9.64
C VAL A 433 4.90 -5.61 10.29
N GLY A 434 4.21 -4.74 11.04
CA GLY A 434 2.95 -5.08 11.70
C GLY A 434 1.85 -5.51 10.70
N TYR A 435 1.73 -4.81 9.58
CA TYR A 435 0.74 -5.11 8.55
C TYR A 435 0.95 -6.50 7.93
N PHE A 436 2.16 -6.76 7.42
CA PHE A 436 2.46 -8.02 6.76
C PHE A 436 2.55 -9.18 7.75
N ALA A 437 3.12 -8.98 8.93
CA ALA A 437 3.25 -10.04 9.92
C ALA A 437 1.88 -10.50 10.44
N LEU A 438 0.95 -9.58 10.73
CA LEU A 438 -0.43 -9.96 11.09
C LEU A 438 -1.17 -10.65 9.94
N SER A 439 -0.97 -10.18 8.71
CA SER A 439 -1.65 -10.74 7.55
C SER A 439 -1.13 -12.14 7.20
N LEU A 440 0.17 -12.38 7.37
CA LEU A 440 0.81 -13.71 7.23
C LEU A 440 0.45 -14.65 8.38
N ASN A 441 0.26 -14.12 9.59
CA ASN A 441 -0.10 -14.91 10.78
C ASN A 441 -1.60 -15.22 10.88
N ALA A 442 -2.45 -14.66 10.03
CA ALA A 442 -3.90 -14.80 10.15
C ALA A 442 -4.38 -16.28 10.14
N PRO A 443 -3.81 -17.19 9.33
CA PRO A 443 -4.19 -18.60 9.37
C PRO A 443 -3.71 -19.38 10.60
N ASN A 444 -2.74 -18.86 11.35
CA ASN A 444 -2.25 -19.48 12.58
C ASN A 444 -3.08 -19.09 13.82
N LEU A 445 -4.13 -18.27 13.65
CA LEU A 445 -5.10 -17.97 14.70
C LEU A 445 -5.92 -19.21 15.03
N HIS A 446 -6.36 -19.32 16.28
CA HIS A 446 -7.28 -20.37 16.71
C HIS A 446 -8.55 -20.38 15.83
N GLY A 447 -9.08 -21.58 15.54
CA GLY A 447 -10.26 -21.76 14.70
C GLY A 447 -9.94 -22.13 13.25
N ASP A 448 -10.82 -21.76 12.32
CA ASP A 448 -10.67 -22.09 10.90
C ASP A 448 -9.72 -21.12 10.19
N ALA A 449 -8.63 -21.65 9.64
CA ALA A 449 -7.60 -20.91 8.92
C ALA A 449 -8.13 -20.11 7.73
N TYR A 450 -9.10 -20.67 6.98
CA TYR A 450 -9.71 -20.01 5.82
C TYR A 450 -10.60 -18.85 6.25
N LEU A 451 -11.43 -19.06 7.29
CA LEU A 451 -12.28 -18.02 7.84
C LEU A 451 -11.45 -16.87 8.44
N ASN A 452 -10.40 -17.19 9.18
CA ASN A 452 -9.51 -16.21 9.78
C ASN A 452 -8.82 -15.36 8.70
N CYS A 453 -8.34 -15.97 7.62
CA CYS A 453 -7.78 -15.26 6.48
C CYS A 453 -8.82 -14.38 5.76
N PHE A 454 -10.05 -14.89 5.58
CA PHE A 454 -11.14 -14.12 4.97
C PHE A 454 -11.55 -12.90 5.80
N LEU A 455 -11.69 -13.05 7.12
CA LEU A 455 -11.97 -11.94 8.03
C LEU A 455 -10.83 -10.92 8.04
N SER A 456 -9.59 -11.40 7.98
CA SER A 456 -8.40 -10.58 7.85
C SER A 456 -8.42 -9.75 6.55
N ALA A 457 -8.84 -10.32 5.42
CA ALA A 457 -9.00 -9.56 4.18
C ALA A 457 -10.21 -8.60 4.22
N LEU A 458 -11.32 -9.03 4.82
CA LEU A 458 -12.56 -8.26 4.91
C LEU A 458 -12.38 -6.97 5.72
N ILE A 459 -11.59 -7.00 6.80
CA ILE A 459 -11.37 -5.84 7.69
C ILE A 459 -10.59 -4.70 7.00
N GLU A 460 -9.92 -4.97 5.88
CA GLU A 460 -9.20 -3.92 5.14
C GLU A 460 -10.16 -2.89 4.53
N VAL A 461 -11.29 -3.33 3.99
CA VAL A 461 -12.28 -2.44 3.37
C VAL A 461 -12.81 -1.38 4.36
N PRO A 462 -13.35 -1.74 5.55
CA PRO A 462 -13.77 -0.74 6.53
C PRO A 462 -12.58 0.08 7.06
N ALA A 463 -11.38 -0.51 7.18
CA ALA A 463 -10.19 0.23 7.60
C ALA A 463 -9.85 1.36 6.63
N TYR A 464 -9.94 1.14 5.32
CA TYR A 464 -9.72 2.17 4.29
C TYR A 464 -10.82 3.25 4.32
N ILE A 465 -12.09 2.87 4.45
CA ILE A 465 -13.21 3.82 4.51
C ILE A 465 -13.10 4.71 5.75
N VAL A 466 -12.85 4.12 6.92
CA VAL A 466 -12.67 4.87 8.16
C VAL A 466 -11.43 5.75 8.08
N ALA A 467 -10.33 5.25 7.51
CA ALA A 467 -9.13 6.05 7.34
C ALA A 467 -9.40 7.29 6.47
N TRP A 468 -10.09 7.12 5.35
CA TRP A 468 -10.51 8.22 4.49
C TRP A 468 -11.39 9.25 5.23
N LEU A 469 -12.37 8.82 6.03
CA LEU A 469 -13.23 9.72 6.82
C LEU A 469 -12.46 10.47 7.91
N LEU A 470 -11.58 9.79 8.64
CA LEU A 470 -10.77 10.39 9.70
C LEU A 470 -9.80 11.44 9.13
N LEU A 471 -9.20 11.16 7.97
CA LEU A 471 -8.37 12.12 7.24
C LEU A 471 -9.15 13.36 6.75
N ARG A 472 -10.48 13.38 6.72
CA ARG A 472 -11.21 14.62 6.36
C ARG A 472 -11.49 15.52 7.55
N THR A 473 -11.55 14.96 8.75
CA THR A 473 -12.16 15.63 9.92
C THR A 473 -11.20 15.92 11.06
N LEU A 474 -10.12 15.15 11.20
CA LEU A 474 -9.28 15.17 12.39
C LEU A 474 -7.80 15.51 12.07
N PRO A 475 -7.03 15.97 13.09
CA PRO A 475 -5.59 16.23 12.98
C PRO A 475 -4.76 14.95 12.75
N ARG A 476 -3.83 14.98 11.78
CA ARG A 476 -3.15 13.79 11.24
C ARG A 476 -2.35 13.02 12.27
N ARG A 477 -1.49 13.71 13.01
CA ARG A 477 -0.57 13.05 13.95
C ARG A 477 -1.32 12.30 15.06
N TYR A 478 -2.43 12.85 15.54
CA TYR A 478 -3.21 12.26 16.61
C TYR A 478 -4.05 11.09 16.13
N ILE A 479 -4.60 11.15 14.91
CA ILE A 479 -5.32 10.01 14.34
C ILE A 479 -4.35 8.85 14.13
N ILE A 480 -3.21 9.08 13.45
CA ILE A 480 -2.25 8.02 13.12
C ILE A 480 -1.72 7.39 14.41
N ALA A 481 -1.33 8.21 15.41
CA ALA A 481 -0.94 7.70 16.71
C ALA A 481 -2.09 6.94 17.40
N GLY A 482 -3.32 7.44 17.36
CA GLY A 482 -4.50 6.81 17.96
C GLY A 482 -4.81 5.44 17.36
N VAL A 483 -4.78 5.29 16.04
CA VAL A 483 -5.02 3.99 15.39
C VAL A 483 -3.85 3.01 15.60
N LEU A 484 -2.61 3.50 15.71
CA LEU A 484 -1.45 2.69 16.09
C LEU A 484 -1.50 2.24 17.55
N PHE A 485 -1.94 3.10 18.47
CA PHE A 485 -2.16 2.72 19.88
C PHE A 485 -3.30 1.71 20.03
N LEU A 486 -4.39 1.90 19.29
CA LEU A 486 -5.47 0.91 19.22
C LEU A 486 -4.93 -0.42 18.67
N GLY A 487 -4.21 -0.37 17.55
CA GLY A 487 -3.62 -1.54 16.91
C GLY A 487 -2.69 -2.31 17.84
N GLY A 488 -1.62 -1.66 18.31
CA GLY A 488 -0.60 -2.28 19.15
C GLY A 488 -1.09 -2.61 20.56
N GLY A 489 -1.92 -1.76 21.17
CA GLY A 489 -2.46 -1.98 22.51
C GLY A 489 -3.34 -3.22 22.56
N VAL A 490 -4.21 -3.40 21.57
CA VAL A 490 -5.07 -4.59 21.47
C VAL A 490 -4.25 -5.86 21.27
N LEU A 491 -3.17 -5.83 20.49
CA LEU A 491 -2.26 -6.98 20.34
C LEU A 491 -1.58 -7.37 21.65
N LEU A 492 -1.21 -6.40 22.49
CA LEU A 492 -0.63 -6.67 23.82
C LEU A 492 -1.63 -7.26 24.80
N LEU A 493 -2.93 -7.01 24.63
CA LEU A 493 -3.99 -7.57 25.47
C LEU A 493 -4.25 -9.06 25.20
N ILE A 494 -3.80 -9.59 24.06
CA ILE A 494 -4.04 -11.00 23.67
C ILE A 494 -3.50 -11.98 24.72
N GLN A 495 -2.36 -11.67 25.35
CA GLN A 495 -1.75 -12.52 26.37
C GLN A 495 -2.62 -12.70 27.63
N LEU A 496 -3.59 -11.79 27.85
CA LEU A 496 -4.51 -11.85 28.99
C LEU A 496 -5.73 -12.72 28.69
N VAL A 497 -5.92 -13.13 27.43
CA VAL A 497 -7.08 -13.92 27.00
C VAL A 497 -6.78 -15.41 27.23
N PRO A 498 -7.61 -16.12 28.02
CA PRO A 498 -7.47 -17.57 28.17
C PRO A 498 -7.69 -18.29 26.83
N ALA A 499 -6.99 -19.42 26.64
CA ALA A 499 -7.03 -20.21 25.41
C ALA A 499 -8.44 -20.69 24.99
N ASP A 500 -9.40 -20.74 25.92
CA ASP A 500 -10.76 -21.18 25.64
C ASP A 500 -11.60 -20.14 24.87
N TYR A 501 -11.20 -18.87 24.87
CA TYR A 501 -11.96 -17.76 24.24
C TYR A 501 -11.47 -17.40 22.84
N ASN A 502 -11.53 -18.37 21.91
CA ASN A 502 -11.08 -18.21 20.52
C ASN A 502 -11.69 -16.98 19.81
N PHE A 503 -13.00 -16.77 19.95
CA PHE A 503 -13.69 -15.62 19.33
C PHE A 503 -13.17 -14.27 19.81
N LEU A 504 -12.82 -14.15 21.10
CA LEU A 504 -12.26 -12.92 21.66
C LEU A 504 -10.86 -12.68 21.11
N SER A 505 -10.02 -13.71 21.05
CA SER A 505 -8.67 -13.62 20.46
C SER A 505 -8.73 -13.19 18.99
N ILE A 506 -9.60 -13.79 18.18
CA ILE A 506 -9.79 -13.41 16.77
C ILE A 506 -10.26 -11.96 16.69
N GLY A 507 -11.26 -11.56 17.48
CA GLY A 507 -11.79 -10.20 17.50
C GLY A 507 -10.72 -9.14 17.83
N LEU A 508 -9.87 -9.41 18.83
CA LEU A 508 -8.75 -8.53 19.17
C LEU A 508 -7.73 -8.45 18.04
N VAL A 509 -7.36 -9.58 17.41
CA VAL A 509 -6.41 -9.57 16.30
C VAL A 509 -6.97 -8.83 15.08
N MET A 510 -8.25 -8.98 14.77
CA MET A 510 -8.92 -8.24 13.69
C MET A 510 -8.99 -6.74 13.98
N LEU A 511 -9.24 -6.35 15.24
CA LEU A 511 -9.19 -4.94 15.66
C LEU A 511 -7.76 -4.38 15.61
N GLY A 512 -6.77 -5.19 15.97
CA GLY A 512 -5.35 -4.88 15.80
C GLY A 512 -4.99 -4.63 14.34
N LYS A 513 -5.41 -5.55 13.46
CA LYS A 513 -5.24 -5.45 12.01
C LYS A 513 -5.92 -4.20 11.45
N PHE A 514 -7.17 -3.92 11.86
CA PHE A 514 -7.90 -2.71 11.48
C PHE A 514 -7.08 -1.44 11.77
N GLY A 515 -6.56 -1.30 12.99
CA GLY A 515 -5.77 -0.13 13.39
C GLY A 515 -4.49 0.05 12.56
N ILE A 516 -3.75 -1.04 12.33
CA ILE A 516 -2.50 -1.01 11.56
C ILE A 516 -2.78 -0.75 10.07
N THR A 517 -3.79 -1.38 9.47
CA THR A 517 -4.18 -1.14 8.07
C THR A 517 -4.64 0.30 7.86
N SER A 518 -5.46 0.84 8.76
CA SER A 518 -5.84 2.25 8.73
C SER A 518 -4.62 3.15 8.82
N ALA A 519 -3.68 2.89 9.74
CA ALA A 519 -2.43 3.64 9.85
C ALA A 519 -1.63 3.61 8.53
N PHE A 520 -1.41 2.42 7.97
CA PHE A 520 -0.64 2.21 6.75
C PHE A 520 -1.21 3.01 5.55
N SER A 521 -2.55 3.02 5.39
CA SER A 521 -3.20 3.81 4.34
C SER A 521 -3.02 5.32 4.52
N MET A 522 -3.05 5.83 5.75
CA MET A 522 -2.86 7.25 6.06
C MET A 522 -1.41 7.72 5.83
N LEU A 523 -0.42 6.82 5.94
CA LEU A 523 0.99 7.18 5.81
C LEU A 523 1.33 7.82 4.47
N TYR A 524 0.72 7.36 3.38
CA TYR A 524 0.92 7.94 2.03
C TYR A 524 0.53 9.42 1.97
N VAL A 525 -0.61 9.77 2.56
CA VAL A 525 -1.10 11.14 2.60
C VAL A 525 -0.26 11.97 3.56
N PHE A 526 0.03 11.43 4.74
CA PHE A 526 0.81 12.12 5.76
C PHE A 526 2.22 12.48 5.30
N THR A 527 2.93 11.57 4.62
CA THR A 527 4.24 11.90 4.06
C THR A 527 4.15 12.91 2.91
N ALA A 528 3.13 12.82 2.06
CA ALA A 528 2.95 13.82 1.01
C ALA A 528 2.70 15.23 1.58
N GLU A 529 2.00 15.35 2.71
CA GLU A 529 1.73 16.64 3.36
C GLU A 529 2.95 17.21 4.12
N LEU A 530 3.82 16.36 4.68
CA LEU A 530 4.99 16.78 5.47
C LEU A 530 6.11 17.40 4.64
N TYR A 531 6.31 16.91 3.41
CA TYR A 531 7.47 17.25 2.59
C TYR A 531 7.17 18.34 1.55
N PRO A 532 8.13 19.26 1.31
CA PRO A 532 7.95 20.29 0.32
C PRO A 532 7.89 19.73 -1.10
N THR A 533 7.15 20.42 -1.98
CA THR A 533 6.88 19.98 -3.36
C THR A 533 8.12 19.50 -4.11
N LEU A 534 9.26 20.18 -3.95
CA LEU A 534 10.55 19.84 -4.59
C LEU A 534 11.09 18.45 -4.21
N VAL A 535 10.95 18.03 -2.95
CA VAL A 535 11.51 16.76 -2.43
C VAL A 535 10.42 15.72 -2.11
N ARG A 536 9.13 16.08 -2.24
CA ARG A 536 7.98 15.28 -1.82
C ARG A 536 7.97 13.89 -2.45
N ASN A 537 8.05 13.81 -3.78
CA ASN A 537 8.00 12.54 -4.50
C ASN A 537 9.18 11.63 -4.10
N MET A 538 10.34 12.24 -3.88
CA MET A 538 11.53 11.53 -3.42
C MET A 538 11.36 11.00 -1.99
N ALA A 539 10.83 11.81 -1.07
CA ALA A 539 10.56 11.40 0.30
C ALA A 539 9.53 10.28 0.40
N VAL A 540 8.42 10.36 -0.34
CA VAL A 540 7.45 9.28 -0.45
C VAL A 540 8.11 8.01 -1.02
N GLY A 541 8.97 8.14 -2.03
CA GLY A 541 9.73 7.03 -2.58
C GLY A 541 10.67 6.35 -1.57
N VAL A 542 11.50 7.12 -0.87
CA VAL A 542 12.47 6.58 0.12
C VAL A 542 11.76 5.96 1.31
N THR A 543 10.70 6.60 1.83
CA THR A 543 9.89 6.04 2.93
C THR A 543 9.13 4.78 2.50
N SER A 544 8.62 4.73 1.26
CA SER A 544 8.04 3.51 0.72
C SER A 544 9.07 2.40 0.47
N MET A 545 10.34 2.71 0.20
CA MET A 545 11.38 1.66 0.15
C MET A 545 11.66 1.09 1.54
N ALA A 546 11.64 1.92 2.59
CA ALA A 546 11.79 1.46 3.96
C ALA A 546 10.63 0.53 4.42
N SER A 547 9.40 0.75 3.96
CA SER A 547 8.32 -0.22 4.22
C SER A 547 8.54 -1.56 3.53
N ARG A 548 9.17 -1.60 2.36
CA ARG A 548 9.52 -2.87 1.70
C ARG A 548 10.56 -3.66 2.50
N VAL A 549 11.53 -2.97 3.11
CA VAL A 549 12.45 -3.61 4.08
C VAL A 549 11.66 -4.20 5.26
N GLY A 550 10.68 -3.47 5.78
CA GLY A 550 9.76 -4.00 6.80
C GLY A 550 9.02 -5.27 6.36
N SER A 551 8.54 -5.32 5.11
CA SER A 551 7.85 -6.52 4.58
C SER A 551 8.78 -7.73 4.42
N ILE A 552 10.07 -7.52 4.14
CA ILE A 552 11.08 -8.59 4.07
C ILE A 552 11.33 -9.19 5.45
N ILE A 553 11.25 -8.39 6.52
CA ILE A 553 11.50 -8.85 7.90
C ILE A 553 10.22 -9.50 8.49
N ALA A 554 9.03 -9.12 8.01
CA ALA A 554 7.75 -9.55 8.57
C ALA A 554 7.55 -11.08 8.73
N PRO A 555 7.97 -11.96 7.80
CA PRO A 555 7.83 -13.41 7.98
C PRO A 555 8.57 -13.94 9.21
N TYR A 556 9.68 -13.33 9.60
CA TYR A 556 10.43 -13.72 10.79
C TYR A 556 9.68 -13.38 12.09
N PHE A 557 8.84 -12.34 12.10
CA PHE A 557 7.97 -12.03 13.23
C PHE A 557 6.95 -13.15 13.48
N VAL A 558 6.42 -13.73 12.41
CA VAL A 558 5.51 -14.88 12.48
C VAL A 558 6.26 -16.13 12.94
N TYR A 559 7.50 -16.31 12.48
CA TYR A 559 8.35 -17.44 12.85
C TYR A 559 8.65 -17.51 14.36
N LEU A 560 8.63 -16.39 15.11
CA LEU A 560 8.72 -16.43 16.59
C LEU A 560 7.61 -17.29 17.23
N GLY A 561 6.49 -17.48 16.52
CA GLY A 561 5.38 -18.34 16.94
C GLY A 561 5.75 -19.82 17.07
N ALA A 562 6.83 -20.26 16.42
CA ALA A 562 7.35 -21.62 16.56
C ALA A 562 7.94 -21.88 17.96
N TYR A 563 8.46 -20.83 18.62
CA TYR A 563 8.97 -20.92 19.99
C TYR A 563 7.87 -20.75 21.02
N ASP A 564 7.05 -19.71 20.85
CA ASP A 564 5.92 -19.38 21.73
C ASP A 564 4.83 -18.67 20.93
N ARG A 565 3.57 -19.14 21.05
CA ARG A 565 2.42 -18.63 20.28
C ARG A 565 2.09 -17.16 20.58
N VAL A 566 2.43 -16.65 21.76
CA VAL A 566 2.13 -15.28 22.20
C VAL A 566 3.21 -14.28 21.79
N LEU A 567 4.45 -14.77 21.63
CA LEU A 567 5.63 -13.93 21.38
C LEU A 567 5.53 -13.05 20.12
N PRO A 568 5.03 -13.52 18.95
CA PRO A 568 4.81 -12.65 17.80
C PRO A 568 3.96 -11.42 18.12
N TYR A 569 2.87 -11.59 18.87
CA TYR A 569 1.95 -10.51 19.21
C TYR A 569 2.56 -9.50 20.17
N ILE A 570 3.38 -9.94 21.13
CA ILE A 570 4.09 -9.05 22.06
C ILE A 570 5.07 -8.16 21.31
N VAL A 571 5.91 -8.74 20.45
CA VAL A 571 6.92 -7.98 19.71
C VAL A 571 6.25 -7.04 18.69
N MET A 572 5.25 -7.52 17.94
CA MET A 572 4.49 -6.67 17.01
C MET A 572 3.75 -5.54 17.74
N GLY A 573 3.06 -5.86 18.83
CA GLY A 573 2.28 -4.90 19.62
C GLY A 573 3.16 -3.82 20.25
N SER A 574 4.28 -4.21 20.87
CA SER A 574 5.22 -3.28 21.50
C SER A 574 5.88 -2.34 20.47
N LEU A 575 6.32 -2.85 19.31
CA LEU A 575 6.85 -2.01 18.23
C LEU A 575 5.79 -1.06 17.66
N THR A 576 4.54 -1.52 17.55
CA THR A 576 3.42 -0.70 17.05
C THR A 576 3.07 0.44 18.03
N VAL A 577 3.07 0.16 19.34
CA VAL A 577 2.90 1.20 20.38
C VAL A 577 4.08 2.18 20.38
N PHE A 578 5.31 1.66 20.29
CA PHE A 578 6.52 2.49 20.23
C PHE A 578 6.48 3.46 19.06
N ILE A 579 6.08 3.00 17.87
CA ILE A 579 5.96 3.89 16.71
C ILE A 579 4.76 4.85 16.82
N GLY A 580 3.68 4.46 17.49
CA GLY A 580 2.60 5.38 17.88
C GLY A 580 3.11 6.54 18.74
N ILE A 581 4.03 6.27 19.69
CA ILE A 581 4.68 7.31 20.51
C ILE A 581 5.56 8.22 19.65
N ILE A 582 6.39 7.66 18.77
CA ILE A 582 7.21 8.45 17.83
C ILE A 582 6.34 9.36 16.95
N THR A 583 5.18 8.86 16.52
CA THR A 583 4.22 9.60 15.68
C THR A 583 3.75 10.91 16.35
N LEU A 584 3.62 10.94 17.68
CA LEU A 584 3.20 12.14 18.41
C LEU A 584 4.20 13.31 18.33
N PHE A 585 5.48 13.04 18.07
CA PHE A 585 6.52 14.05 17.94
C PHE A 585 6.55 14.72 16.55
N PHE A 586 5.82 14.18 15.57
CA PHE A 586 5.71 14.81 14.25
C PHE A 586 4.99 16.16 14.32
N PRO A 587 5.32 17.08 13.40
CA PRO A 587 4.56 18.31 13.23
C PRO A 587 3.16 18.03 12.66
N GLU A 588 2.23 18.97 12.88
CA GLU A 588 0.83 18.84 12.46
C GLU A 588 0.62 19.40 11.06
N SER A 589 0.18 18.56 10.13
CA SER A 589 -0.09 18.96 8.74
C SER A 589 -1.55 19.37 8.47
N PHE A 590 -2.49 19.06 9.38
CA PHE A 590 -3.91 19.31 9.12
C PHE A 590 -4.24 20.81 9.01
N GLY A 591 -4.89 21.19 7.89
CA GLY A 591 -5.34 22.56 7.64
C GLY A 591 -4.20 23.56 7.35
N MET A 592 -2.98 23.08 7.16
CA MET A 592 -1.80 23.90 6.88
C MET A 592 -1.54 23.98 5.38
N THR A 593 -0.99 25.10 4.92
CA THR A 593 -0.52 25.23 3.53
C THR A 593 0.65 24.29 3.29
N LEU A 594 0.61 23.57 2.16
CA LEU A 594 1.68 22.65 1.78
C LEU A 594 3.00 23.43 1.62
N PRO A 595 4.11 22.98 2.24
CA PRO A 595 5.37 23.67 2.11
C PRO A 595 5.86 23.62 0.65
N GLU A 596 6.33 24.74 0.12
CA GLU A 596 6.90 24.80 -1.23
C GLU A 596 8.42 24.74 -1.18
N THR A 597 9.02 25.32 -0.13
CA THR A 597 10.47 25.38 0.07
C THR A 597 10.90 24.64 1.35
N LEU A 598 12.18 24.26 1.42
CA LEU A 598 12.77 23.59 2.59
C LEU A 598 12.68 24.43 3.88
N GLU A 599 12.66 25.76 3.75
CA GLU A 599 12.61 26.69 4.89
C GLU A 599 11.21 26.79 5.50
N GLN A 600 10.16 26.54 4.71
CA GLN A 600 8.77 26.51 5.15
C GLN A 600 8.39 25.19 5.86
N MET A 601 9.31 24.22 5.92
CA MET A 601 9.03 22.93 6.54
C MET A 601 8.82 23.09 8.06
N GLN A 602 7.72 22.54 8.55
CA GLN A 602 7.39 22.60 9.97
C GLN A 602 8.46 21.92 10.83
N LYS A 603 8.75 22.49 11.99
CA LYS A 603 9.77 21.97 12.91
C LYS A 603 9.21 20.82 13.73
N VAL A 604 9.99 19.74 13.86
CA VAL A 604 9.68 18.64 14.78
C VAL A 604 9.48 19.20 16.18
N LYS A 605 8.39 18.81 16.85
CA LYS A 605 8.23 19.10 18.27
C LYS A 605 9.07 18.09 19.06
N GLY A 606 10.31 18.43 19.42
CA GLY A 606 11.16 17.52 20.20
C GLY A 606 12.29 18.17 21.00
N PHE A 607 12.29 17.94 22.31
CA PHE A 607 13.40 18.00 23.27
C PHE A 607 14.32 19.23 23.29
N GLY A 608 13.74 20.42 23.15
CA GLY A 608 14.44 21.67 23.50
C GLY A 608 14.21 22.02 24.96
N PHE A 609 15.26 21.97 25.79
CA PHE A 609 15.36 22.83 26.97
C PHE A 609 14.91 24.23 26.57
N ARG A 610 13.90 24.74 27.27
CA ARG A 610 13.30 26.05 27.07
C ARG A 610 14.38 27.14 27.19
N LYS A 611 15.03 27.53 26.09
CA LYS A 611 15.63 28.86 25.97
C LYS A 611 14.57 29.75 25.34
N LYS A 612 13.89 30.53 26.19
CA LYS A 612 13.10 31.69 25.77
C LYS A 612 13.98 32.56 24.85
N PRO A 613 13.57 32.90 23.63
CA PRO A 613 14.06 34.11 22.98
C PRO A 613 13.42 35.30 23.71
N ARG A 614 14.24 36.29 24.05
CA ARG A 614 13.76 37.63 24.42
C ARG A 614 13.11 38.25 23.19
N ASP A 615 11.88 38.71 23.39
CA ASP A 615 11.15 39.79 22.72
C ASP A 615 11.71 40.30 21.39
N SER A 616 10.95 40.09 20.31
CA SER A 616 10.76 41.12 19.30
C SER A 616 9.32 41.10 18.79
N VAL A 617 8.76 42.30 18.77
CA VAL A 617 7.36 42.71 18.68
C VAL A 617 6.82 42.63 17.24
N GLU A 618 5.54 42.26 17.15
CA GLU A 618 4.53 42.49 16.09
C GLU A 618 4.88 42.37 14.59
N LYS A 619 4.10 41.52 13.91
CA LYS A 619 3.03 42.01 13.03
C LYS A 619 1.98 40.91 12.80
N GLU A 620 0.78 41.16 13.31
CA GLU A 620 -0.44 40.49 12.85
C GLU A 620 -0.71 40.92 11.40
N GLU A 621 -0.72 39.97 10.47
CA GLU A 621 -1.47 40.10 9.23
C GLU A 621 -2.45 38.93 9.12
N ASN A 622 -3.73 39.25 9.27
CA ASN A 622 -4.86 38.41 8.90
C ASN A 622 -4.75 37.96 7.44
N PRO A 623 -5.19 36.73 7.13
CA PRO A 623 -5.99 36.54 5.93
C PRO A 623 -7.33 35.91 6.31
N LYS A 624 -8.38 36.73 6.25
CA LYS A 624 -9.71 36.25 5.91
C LYS A 624 -9.70 35.90 4.42
N VAL A 625 -10.45 34.83 4.07
CA VAL A 625 -10.87 34.40 2.72
C VAL A 625 -9.75 33.70 1.93
N LEU A 626 -9.83 32.40 1.64
CA LEU A 626 -10.81 31.77 0.74
C LEU A 626 -11.02 30.29 1.13
N ILE A 627 -12.25 29.94 1.50
CA ILE A 627 -12.67 28.55 1.68
C ILE A 627 -13.02 28.03 0.28
N THR A 628 -12.17 27.19 -0.28
CA THR A 628 -12.58 26.19 -1.27
C THR A 628 -12.77 24.87 -0.55
N SER A 629 -14.01 24.39 -0.58
CA SER A 629 -14.45 23.09 -0.07
C SER A 629 -13.62 21.94 -0.67
N PHE A 630 -13.02 21.15 0.22
CA PHE A 630 -12.42 19.83 -0.05
C PHE A 630 -13.37 18.70 0.34
#